data_AF-A0A6J6T925-F1
#
_entry.id   AF-A0A6J6T925-F1
#
_cell.length_a   1.000
_cell.length_b   1.000
_cell.length_c   1.000
_cell.angle_alpha   90.00
_cell.angle_beta   90.00
_cell.angle_gamma   90.00
#
_symmetry.space_group_name_H-M   'P 1'
#
loop_
_entity.id
_entity.type
_entity.pdbx_description
1 polymer ?
#
loop_
_entity_poly.entity_id
_entity_poly.type
_entity_poly.pdbx_seq_one_letter_code
_entity_poly.pdbx_strand_id
1 'polypeptide(L)'
;MKANPEDNWRWNFASSSDDSKQNCFAQAGKDKLIGLVTTNAPIYWGGAPIFQDGSLNYKVAGLHFKADGTLFKGSYDLAIRSDVARCLYGFSNAPIMANVSVTSSDGGAQNVATELVTEKGGWITLSAKNFTFSSPTIKVKLTQAGSTPQATSKGAKTSSAAPITKKTIACVKGKTTKKVTGNNPTCPTGYTKK
;
A
#
# COMPACT_ATOMS: atom_id res chain seq x y z
N MET A 1 -5.76 37.93 22.32
CA MET A 1 -5.95 36.68 21.57
C MET A 1 -5.00 35.64 22.13
N LYS A 2 -5.48 34.60 22.81
CA LYS A 2 -4.63 33.46 23.19
C LYS A 2 -4.32 32.70 21.90
N ALA A 3 -3.05 32.56 21.54
CA ALA A 3 -2.66 31.71 20.43
C ALA A 3 -3.24 30.31 20.68
N ASN A 4 -4.02 29.79 19.73
CA ASN A 4 -4.49 28.42 19.80
C ASN A 4 -3.25 27.53 19.63
N PRO A 5 -2.88 26.66 20.59
CA PRO A 5 -1.67 25.85 20.48
C PRO A 5 -1.69 24.87 19.29
N GLU A 6 -2.81 24.76 18.59
CA GLU A 6 -3.02 23.90 17.42
C GLU A 6 -2.62 24.54 16.08
N ASP A 7 -2.22 25.82 16.04
CA ASP A 7 -1.82 26.52 14.80
C ASP A 7 -0.32 26.39 14.47
N ASN A 8 0.36 25.37 14.98
CA ASN A 8 1.74 25.07 14.64
C ASN A 8 1.80 24.23 13.36
N TRP A 9 1.67 24.90 12.21
CA TRP A 9 1.94 24.26 10.93
C TRP A 9 3.44 23.97 10.82
N ARG A 10 3.81 22.69 10.74
CA ARG A 10 5.19 22.24 10.51
C ARG A 10 5.26 21.53 9.17
N TRP A 11 6.12 22.01 8.28
CA TRP A 11 6.43 21.33 7.02
C TRP A 11 7.80 20.72 7.12
N ASN A 12 7.91 19.47 6.70
CA ASN A 12 9.18 18.81 6.47
C ASN A 12 9.19 18.23 5.06
N PHE A 13 10.30 18.43 4.35
CA PHE A 13 10.57 17.80 3.08
C PHE A 13 11.75 16.86 3.28
N ALA A 14 11.54 15.58 3.03
CA ALA A 14 12.60 14.58 3.08
C ALA A 14 12.54 13.70 1.82
N SER A 15 13.69 13.47 1.20
CA SER A 15 13.82 12.49 0.12
C SER A 15 13.92 11.08 0.72
N SER A 16 13.24 10.10 0.09
CA SER A 16 13.41 8.70 0.46
C SER A 16 14.86 8.25 0.20
N SER A 17 15.48 7.62 1.19
CA SER A 17 16.77 6.93 1.07
C SER A 17 16.59 5.40 1.06
N ASP A 18 15.40 4.91 0.69
CA ASP A 18 15.11 3.47 0.67
C ASP A 18 15.86 2.79 -0.49
N ASP A 19 17.01 2.22 -0.12
CA ASP A 19 17.94 1.54 -1.03
C ASP A 19 17.29 0.38 -1.80
N SER A 20 16.21 -0.19 -1.27
CA SER A 20 15.55 -1.37 -1.84
C SER A 20 14.71 -1.08 -3.10
N LYS A 21 14.42 0.19 -3.39
CA LYS A 21 13.63 0.66 -4.54
C LYS A 21 14.25 1.87 -5.25
N GLN A 22 15.56 2.07 -5.07
CA GLN A 22 16.32 3.17 -5.70
C GLN A 22 16.13 3.24 -7.21
N ASN A 23 15.98 2.10 -7.88
CA ASN A 23 15.73 2.06 -9.32
C ASN A 23 14.43 2.79 -9.71
N CYS A 24 13.36 2.67 -8.91
CA CYS A 24 12.09 3.36 -9.16
C CYS A 24 12.17 4.84 -8.76
N PHE A 25 12.80 5.15 -7.63
CA PHE A 25 12.98 6.54 -7.20
C PHE A 25 13.90 7.32 -8.14
N ALA A 26 14.93 6.67 -8.70
CA ALA A 26 15.82 7.24 -9.70
C ALA A 26 15.12 7.53 -11.04
N GLN A 27 13.97 6.91 -11.36
CA GLN A 27 13.24 7.22 -12.60
C GLN A 27 12.74 8.66 -12.64
N ALA A 28 12.50 9.28 -11.48
CA ALA A 28 12.16 10.69 -11.45
C ALA A 28 13.33 11.58 -11.92
N GLY A 29 14.57 11.07 -11.90
CA GLY A 29 15.79 11.87 -12.03
C GLY A 29 16.17 12.51 -10.70
N LYS A 30 17.38 13.07 -10.63
CA LYS A 30 17.91 13.70 -9.41
C LYS A 30 17.29 15.08 -9.11
N ASP A 31 16.63 15.67 -10.10
CA ASP A 31 16.21 17.07 -10.07
C ASP A 31 14.68 17.24 -9.99
N LYS A 32 13.93 16.14 -9.81
CA LYS A 32 12.46 16.18 -9.78
C LYS A 32 11.92 15.68 -8.45
N LEU A 33 10.85 16.31 -7.99
CA LEU A 33 10.08 15.84 -6.85
C LEU A 33 9.42 14.49 -7.19
N ILE A 34 9.64 13.48 -6.35
CA ILE A 34 9.06 12.14 -6.50
C ILE A 34 7.61 12.12 -5.98
N GLY A 35 7.39 12.72 -4.82
CA GLY A 35 6.14 12.66 -4.10
C GLY A 35 6.12 13.59 -2.91
N LEU A 36 4.93 13.82 -2.37
CA LEU A 36 4.65 14.63 -1.21
C LEU A 36 3.61 13.91 -0.35
N VAL A 37 3.83 13.92 0.96
CA VAL A 37 2.86 13.49 1.95
C VAL A 37 2.53 14.69 2.82
N THR A 38 1.25 14.89 3.09
CA THR A 38 0.79 15.88 4.07
C THR A 38 -0.11 15.23 5.10
N THR A 39 0.02 15.66 6.36
CA THR A 39 -0.82 15.19 7.46
C THR A 39 -1.00 16.28 8.49
N ASN A 40 -2.12 16.27 9.22
CA ASN A 40 -2.34 17.11 10.40
C ASN A 40 -1.89 16.44 11.71
N ALA A 41 -1.14 15.33 11.65
CA ALA A 41 -0.63 14.66 12.83
C ALA A 41 0.41 15.52 13.56
N PRO A 42 0.28 15.72 14.89
CA PRO A 42 1.27 16.49 15.65
C PRO A 42 2.60 15.73 15.81
N ILE A 43 2.56 14.40 15.71
CA ILE A 43 3.74 13.54 15.71
C ILE A 43 3.70 12.72 14.42
N TYR A 44 4.78 12.74 13.66
CA TYR A 44 4.88 12.03 12.40
C TYR A 44 6.30 11.59 12.12
N TRP A 45 6.45 10.58 11.27
CA TRP A 45 7.74 10.19 10.75
C TRP A 45 8.26 11.26 9.79
N GLY A 46 9.40 11.88 10.11
CA GLY A 46 10.00 12.95 9.30
C GLY A 46 10.59 12.49 7.97
N GLY A 47 10.60 11.19 7.66
CA GLY A 47 11.05 10.67 6.36
C GLY A 47 9.89 10.38 5.41
N ALA A 48 10.22 10.02 4.17
CA ALA A 48 9.24 9.50 3.23
C ALA A 48 8.56 8.20 3.74
N PRO A 49 7.35 7.85 3.26
CA PRO A 49 6.75 6.55 3.53
C PRO A 49 7.67 5.41 3.12
N ILE A 50 7.73 4.37 3.95
CA ILE A 50 8.55 3.18 3.70
C ILE A 50 7.73 2.24 2.82
N PHE A 51 8.29 1.80 1.69
CA PHE A 51 7.62 0.83 0.84
C PHE A 51 7.93 -0.59 1.32
N GLN A 52 6.95 -1.24 1.94
CA GLN A 52 7.10 -2.59 2.50
C GLN A 52 5.82 -3.40 2.28
N ASP A 53 5.96 -4.67 1.92
CA ASP A 53 4.87 -5.62 1.67
C ASP A 53 3.84 -5.12 0.65
N GLY A 54 4.32 -4.43 -0.39
CA GLY A 54 3.49 -3.88 -1.46
C GLY A 54 2.61 -2.72 -0.99
N SER A 55 2.98 -2.02 0.08
CA SER A 55 2.26 -0.87 0.62
C SER A 55 3.25 0.24 1.01
N LEU A 56 2.83 1.50 0.84
CA LEU A 56 3.52 2.66 1.40
C LEU A 56 3.05 2.83 2.84
N ASN A 57 3.96 2.68 3.79
CA ASN A 57 3.68 2.73 5.21
C ASN A 57 4.21 4.03 5.80
N TYR A 58 3.32 4.82 6.39
CA TYR A 58 3.66 6.08 7.03
C TYR A 58 3.21 6.07 8.50
N LYS A 59 4.13 6.43 9.40
CA LYS A 59 3.86 6.43 10.84
C LYS A 59 3.45 7.82 11.29
N VAL A 60 2.32 7.89 11.99
CA VAL A 60 1.80 9.10 12.61
C VAL A 60 1.38 8.79 14.05
N ALA A 61 1.32 9.80 14.89
CA ALA A 61 0.79 9.71 16.23
C ALA A 61 0.18 11.06 16.63
N GLY A 62 -0.74 11.01 17.58
CA GLY A 62 -1.45 12.18 18.04
C GLY A 62 -2.28 11.88 19.29
N LEU A 63 -2.85 12.93 19.85
CA LEU A 63 -3.79 12.81 20.96
C LEU A 63 -5.09 12.19 20.45
N HIS A 64 -5.79 11.42 21.30
CA HIS A 64 -7.09 10.86 20.94
C HIS A 64 -8.19 11.93 20.86
N PHE A 65 -8.06 12.96 21.70
CA PHE A 65 -8.96 14.10 21.78
C PHE A 65 -8.19 15.40 21.56
N LYS A 66 -8.88 16.42 21.05
CA LYS A 66 -8.41 17.80 20.99
C LYS A 66 -8.55 18.48 22.35
N ALA A 67 -8.00 19.69 22.47
CA ALA A 67 -8.10 20.47 23.71
C ALA A 67 -9.55 20.79 24.15
N ASP A 68 -10.50 20.81 23.21
CA ASP A 68 -11.94 21.03 23.46
C ASP A 68 -12.70 19.75 23.87
N GLY A 69 -12.02 18.61 23.98
CA GLY A 69 -12.62 17.31 24.32
C GLY A 69 -13.26 16.57 23.14
N THR A 70 -13.22 17.14 21.92
CA THR A 70 -13.72 16.45 20.71
C THR A 70 -12.71 15.43 20.19
N LEU A 71 -13.19 14.42 19.46
CA LEU A 71 -12.33 13.39 18.88
C LEU A 71 -11.35 14.02 17.87
N PHE A 72 -10.07 13.67 17.99
CA PHE A 72 -9.10 14.08 16.99
C PHE A 72 -9.37 13.34 15.67
N LYS A 73 -9.56 14.10 14.59
CA LYS A 73 -9.80 13.57 13.24
C LYS A 73 -8.60 13.83 12.35
N GLY A 74 -8.10 12.73 11.82
CA GLY A 74 -6.90 12.69 11.04
C GLY A 74 -7.09 12.98 9.58
N SER A 75 -6.02 13.47 8.98
CA SER A 75 -5.90 13.67 7.55
C SER A 75 -4.54 13.20 7.06
N TYR A 76 -4.55 12.56 5.90
CA TYR A 76 -3.37 12.12 5.19
C TYR A 76 -3.63 12.28 3.70
N ASP A 77 -2.76 13.01 3.02
CA ASP A 77 -2.76 13.11 1.57
C ASP A 77 -1.43 12.63 1.02
N LEU A 78 -1.49 11.97 -0.12
CA LEU A 78 -0.32 11.52 -0.88
C LEU A 78 -0.46 12.03 -2.31
N ALA A 79 0.55 12.73 -2.79
CA ALA A 79 0.78 12.98 -4.20
C ALA A 79 2.07 12.27 -4.60
N ILE A 80 2.03 11.41 -5.61
CA ILE A 80 3.21 10.70 -6.10
C ILE A 80 3.21 10.71 -7.62
N ARG A 81 4.38 10.84 -8.25
CA ARG A 81 4.46 10.75 -9.70
C ARG A 81 4.02 9.36 -10.18
N SER A 82 3.22 9.34 -11.24
CA SER A 82 2.64 8.13 -11.81
C SER A 82 3.70 7.13 -12.26
N ASP A 83 4.79 7.59 -12.87
CA ASP A 83 5.89 6.73 -13.34
C ASP A 83 6.56 6.00 -12.18
N VAL A 84 6.89 6.71 -11.11
CA VAL A 84 7.49 6.13 -9.90
C VAL A 84 6.54 5.12 -9.26
N ALA A 85 5.27 5.48 -9.07
CA ALA A 85 4.28 4.57 -8.49
C ALA A 85 4.09 3.32 -9.36
N ARG A 86 4.03 3.45 -10.69
CA ARG A 86 3.92 2.32 -11.60
C ARG A 86 5.14 1.40 -11.51
N CYS A 87 6.35 1.95 -11.35
CA CYS A 87 7.54 1.14 -11.11
C CYS A 87 7.50 0.42 -9.74
N LEU A 88 7.13 1.12 -8.67
CA LEU A 88 7.06 0.55 -7.32
C LEU A 88 6.11 -0.65 -7.24
N TYR A 89 4.96 -0.53 -7.91
CA TYR A 89 3.88 -1.52 -7.84
C TYR A 89 3.80 -2.47 -9.05
N GLY A 90 4.62 -2.26 -10.08
CA GLY A 90 4.58 -3.06 -11.32
C GLY A 90 3.33 -2.86 -12.16
N PHE A 91 2.74 -1.65 -12.13
CA PHE A 91 1.52 -1.34 -12.85
C PHE A 91 1.76 -1.02 -14.33
N SER A 92 0.82 -1.45 -15.18
CA SER A 92 0.73 -0.98 -16.58
C SER A 92 -0.04 0.34 -16.63
N ASN A 93 -0.37 0.89 -17.80
CA ASN A 93 -1.04 2.20 -17.93
C ASN A 93 -2.55 2.22 -17.58
N ALA A 94 -3.14 1.14 -17.06
CA ALA A 94 -4.57 1.12 -16.76
C ALA A 94 -4.92 1.86 -15.43
N PRO A 95 -6.22 2.09 -15.16
CA PRO A 95 -6.67 2.86 -14.00
C PRO A 95 -6.25 2.27 -12.66
N ILE A 96 -5.75 3.13 -11.77
CA ILE A 96 -5.27 2.78 -10.44
C ILE A 96 -6.38 3.04 -9.41
N MET A 97 -6.51 2.10 -8.48
CA MET A 97 -7.36 2.12 -7.29
C MET A 97 -6.45 2.13 -6.05
N ALA A 98 -6.90 2.69 -4.93
CA ALA A 98 -6.11 2.67 -3.71
C ALA A 98 -6.94 2.20 -2.52
N ASN A 99 -6.30 1.38 -1.69
CA ASN A 99 -6.81 0.94 -0.41
C ASN A 99 -5.95 1.58 0.70
N VAL A 100 -6.61 2.32 1.59
CA VAL A 100 -5.96 2.93 2.75
C VAL A 100 -6.47 2.22 4.01
N SER A 101 -5.53 1.68 4.77
CA SER A 101 -5.80 1.12 6.08
C SER A 101 -5.00 1.86 7.13
N VAL A 102 -5.64 2.14 8.26
CA VAL A 102 -5.01 2.76 9.41
C VAL A 102 -4.99 1.70 10.50
N THR A 103 -3.81 1.20 10.82
CA THR A 103 -3.63 0.19 11.87
C THR A 103 -3.16 0.89 13.13
N SER A 104 -3.97 0.83 14.18
CA SER A 104 -3.62 1.31 15.52
C SER A 104 -2.59 0.40 16.19
N SER A 105 -1.90 0.92 17.20
CA SER A 105 -0.87 0.20 17.97
C SER A 105 -1.39 -1.01 18.75
N ASP A 106 -2.70 -1.06 19.00
CA ASP A 106 -3.41 -2.18 19.63
C ASP A 106 -3.76 -3.32 18.65
N GLY A 107 -3.38 -3.19 17.37
CA GLY A 107 -3.70 -4.15 16.32
C GLY A 107 -5.07 -3.96 15.68
N GLY A 108 -5.86 -2.98 16.16
CA GLY A 108 -7.12 -2.59 15.52
C GLY A 108 -6.86 -1.98 14.14
N ALA A 109 -7.44 -2.56 13.09
CA ALA A 109 -7.37 -2.00 11.74
C ALA A 109 -8.68 -1.26 11.43
N GLN A 110 -8.58 0.05 11.20
CA GLN A 110 -9.66 0.84 10.63
C GLN A 110 -9.42 0.96 9.11
N ASN A 111 -10.31 0.38 8.31
CA ASN A 111 -10.35 0.71 6.89
C ASN A 111 -10.92 2.12 6.76
N VAL A 112 -10.13 3.02 6.20
CA VAL A 112 -10.57 4.37 5.90
C VAL A 112 -11.00 4.35 4.44
N ALA A 113 -12.27 4.67 4.19
CA ALA A 113 -12.76 4.76 2.83
C ALA A 113 -11.95 5.86 2.12
N THR A 114 -11.21 5.46 1.08
CA THR A 114 -10.52 6.39 0.19
C THR A 114 -11.58 7.28 -0.47
N GLU A 115 -11.55 8.59 -0.22
CA GLU A 115 -12.58 9.50 -0.73
C GLU A 115 -12.28 9.95 -2.18
N LEU A 116 -11.00 9.96 -2.60
CA LEU A 116 -10.60 10.29 -3.96
C LEU A 116 -9.22 9.70 -4.31
N VAL A 117 -9.16 8.90 -5.38
CA VAL A 117 -7.91 8.58 -6.10
C VAL A 117 -8.05 9.20 -7.47
N THR A 118 -7.08 10.01 -7.87
CA THR A 118 -7.07 10.61 -9.20
C THR A 118 -5.69 10.51 -9.80
N GLU A 119 -5.63 10.20 -11.08
CA GLU A 119 -4.41 10.28 -11.86
C GLU A 119 -4.56 11.37 -12.93
N LYS A 120 -3.80 12.46 -12.81
CA LYS A 120 -3.86 13.58 -13.75
C LYS A 120 -2.50 14.27 -13.83
N GLY A 121 -2.09 14.62 -15.05
CA GLY A 121 -0.84 15.37 -15.27
C GLY A 121 0.42 14.62 -14.82
N GLY A 122 0.41 13.29 -14.85
CA GLY A 122 1.53 12.46 -14.40
C GLY A 122 1.66 12.31 -12.89
N TRP A 123 0.63 12.66 -12.13
CA TRP A 123 0.56 12.52 -10.68
C TRP A 123 -0.65 11.66 -10.29
N ILE A 124 -0.43 10.77 -9.31
CA ILE A 124 -1.46 10.07 -8.57
C ILE A 124 -1.64 10.79 -7.25
N THR A 125 -2.87 11.22 -6.97
CA THR A 125 -3.25 11.87 -5.72
C THR A 125 -4.23 11.01 -4.96
N LEU A 126 -4.05 10.96 -3.65
CA LEU A 126 -4.88 10.23 -2.70
C LEU A 126 -5.15 11.09 -1.47
N SER A 127 -6.38 11.02 -0.97
CA SER A 127 -6.81 11.66 0.28
C SER A 127 -7.49 10.62 1.17
N ALA A 128 -7.06 10.57 2.43
CA ALA A 128 -7.68 9.80 3.51
C ALA A 128 -7.96 10.72 4.70
N LYS A 129 -9.22 10.81 5.11
CA LYS A 129 -9.68 11.74 6.15
C LYS A 129 -10.48 11.00 7.22
N ASN A 130 -10.74 11.68 8.34
CA ASN A 130 -11.65 11.26 9.40
C ASN A 130 -11.24 10.00 10.19
N PHE A 131 -9.98 9.57 10.09
CA PHE A 131 -9.44 8.47 10.90
C PHE A 131 -8.93 8.96 12.26
N THR A 132 -8.90 8.08 13.24
CA THR A 132 -8.35 8.39 14.58
C THR A 132 -6.97 7.79 14.72
N PHE A 133 -6.04 8.48 15.38
CA PHE A 133 -4.66 8.05 15.40
C PHE A 133 -3.92 8.25 16.73
N SER A 134 -4.28 7.48 17.78
CA SER A 134 -3.51 7.52 19.03
C SER A 134 -2.05 7.07 18.83
N SER A 135 -1.79 6.05 17.98
CA SER A 135 -0.45 5.64 17.49
C SER A 135 -0.50 4.70 16.27
N PRO A 136 -1.04 5.11 15.10
CA PRO A 136 -1.20 4.20 14.00
C PRO A 136 -0.10 4.26 12.94
N THR A 137 -0.08 3.19 12.15
CA THR A 137 0.57 3.17 10.85
C THR A 137 -0.50 3.29 9.77
N ILE A 138 -0.34 4.29 8.91
CA ILE A 138 -1.13 4.46 7.70
C ILE A 138 -0.48 3.60 6.62
N LYS A 139 -1.21 2.61 6.11
CA LYS A 139 -0.77 1.74 5.03
C LYS A 139 -1.57 2.05 3.78
N VAL A 140 -0.88 2.53 2.76
CA VAL A 140 -1.46 2.85 1.45
C VAL A 140 -1.05 1.78 0.46
N LYS A 141 -2.03 1.04 -0.04
CA LYS A 141 -1.83 0.04 -1.09
C LYS A 141 -2.51 0.51 -2.36
N LEU A 142 -1.71 0.88 -3.35
CA LEU A 142 -2.23 1.08 -4.70
C LEU A 142 -2.49 -0.30 -5.34
N THR A 143 -3.48 -0.36 -6.22
CA THR A 143 -3.95 -1.54 -6.97
C THR A 143 -4.39 -1.09 -8.36
N GLN A 144 -4.50 -1.99 -9.32
CA GLN A 144 -4.96 -1.65 -10.67
C GLN A 144 -6.02 -2.64 -11.13
N ALA A 145 -7.02 -2.19 -11.89
CA ALA A 145 -8.02 -3.09 -12.47
C ALA A 145 -7.32 -4.08 -13.42
N GLY A 146 -7.41 -5.37 -13.11
CA GLY A 146 -6.74 -6.44 -13.87
C GLY A 146 -5.34 -6.83 -13.37
N SER A 147 -4.77 -6.14 -12.38
CA SER A 147 -3.53 -6.60 -11.72
C SER A 147 -3.87 -7.63 -10.64
N THR A 148 -3.65 -8.92 -10.89
CA THR A 148 -3.44 -9.85 -9.79
C THR A 148 -2.15 -9.45 -9.07
N PRO A 149 -2.09 -9.52 -7.72
CA PRO A 149 -0.91 -9.10 -6.98
C PRO A 149 0.29 -9.95 -7.40
N GLN A 150 1.22 -9.33 -8.14
CA GLN A 150 2.53 -9.92 -8.39
C GLN A 150 3.30 -9.88 -7.07
N ALA A 151 3.40 -11.03 -6.41
CA ALA A 151 4.30 -11.21 -5.29
C ALA A 151 5.70 -10.77 -5.74
N THR A 152 6.24 -9.74 -5.10
CA THR A 152 7.63 -9.30 -5.25
C THR A 152 8.55 -10.45 -4.82
N SER A 153 9.00 -11.25 -5.78
CA SER A 153 10.14 -12.14 -5.60
C SER A 153 11.40 -11.28 -5.56
N LYS A 154 11.92 -11.08 -4.34
CA LYS A 154 13.27 -10.59 -4.07
C LYS A 154 14.26 -11.44 -4.89
N GLY A 155 15.12 -10.77 -5.65
CA GLY A 155 16.00 -11.41 -6.62
C GLY A 155 16.95 -12.44 -6.03
N ALA A 156 17.14 -13.53 -6.77
CA ALA A 156 18.38 -14.27 -6.81
C ALA A 156 18.66 -14.60 -8.28
N LYS A 157 19.88 -14.31 -8.71
CA LYS A 157 20.38 -14.53 -10.07
C LYS A 157 20.36 -16.01 -10.44
N THR A 158 20.46 -16.22 -11.75
CA THR A 158 20.98 -17.38 -12.50
C THR A 158 20.04 -18.53 -12.89
N SER A 159 20.17 -18.87 -14.18
CA SER A 159 19.74 -20.06 -14.94
C SER A 159 18.25 -20.30 -15.22
N SER A 160 17.86 -19.98 -16.46
CA SER A 160 17.14 -20.85 -17.41
C SER A 160 16.36 -22.04 -16.82
N ALA A 161 15.03 -21.92 -16.72
CA ALA A 161 14.10 -23.02 -16.92
C ALA A 161 12.69 -22.50 -17.25
N ALA A 162 12.06 -23.10 -18.26
CA ALA A 162 10.75 -22.79 -18.81
C ALA A 162 9.61 -22.76 -17.75
N PRO A 163 8.49 -22.03 -17.99
CA PRO A 163 7.39 -21.92 -17.05
C PRO A 163 6.71 -23.26 -16.80
N ILE A 164 6.77 -23.74 -15.56
CA ILE A 164 6.09 -24.97 -15.13
C ILE A 164 4.61 -24.65 -14.94
N THR A 165 3.80 -24.89 -15.97
CA THR A 165 2.34 -24.84 -15.90
C THR A 165 1.83 -25.86 -14.87
N LYS A 166 1.43 -25.39 -13.69
CA LYS A 166 0.73 -26.22 -12.69
C LYS A 166 -0.66 -26.55 -13.22
N LYS A 167 -1.00 -27.84 -13.28
CA LYS A 167 -2.32 -28.31 -13.71
C LYS A 167 -3.22 -28.44 -12.47
N THR A 168 -4.47 -28.03 -12.58
CA THR A 168 -5.50 -28.22 -11.54
C THR A 168 -6.47 -29.29 -12.01
N ILE A 169 -6.70 -30.31 -11.19
CA ILE A 169 -7.70 -31.36 -11.45
C ILE A 169 -8.82 -31.29 -10.42
N ALA A 170 -10.04 -31.65 -10.82
CA ALA A 170 -11.15 -31.85 -9.91
C ALA A 170 -11.26 -33.34 -9.56
N CYS A 171 -11.31 -33.65 -8.28
CA CYS A 171 -11.41 -34.98 -7.72
C CYS A 171 -12.74 -35.11 -6.99
N VAL A 172 -13.53 -36.13 -7.31
CA VAL A 172 -14.87 -36.34 -6.76
C VAL A 172 -14.93 -37.61 -5.92
N LYS A 173 -15.61 -37.54 -4.77
CA LYS A 173 -15.95 -38.69 -3.92
C LYS A 173 -17.40 -38.54 -3.50
N GLY A 174 -18.30 -39.30 -4.15
CA GLY A 174 -19.74 -39.11 -4.01
C GLY A 174 -20.17 -37.70 -4.46
N LYS A 175 -20.88 -36.96 -3.60
CA LYS A 175 -21.31 -35.57 -3.86
C LYS A 175 -20.22 -34.52 -3.56
N THR A 176 -19.07 -34.92 -3.02
CA THR A 176 -18.01 -33.99 -2.59
C THR A 176 -16.98 -33.81 -3.69
N THR A 177 -16.72 -32.56 -4.10
CA THR A 177 -15.69 -32.20 -5.09
C THR A 177 -14.52 -31.47 -4.42
N LYS A 178 -13.28 -31.90 -4.69
CA LYS A 178 -12.05 -31.24 -4.24
C LYS A 178 -11.17 -30.88 -5.44
N LYS A 179 -10.62 -29.67 -5.47
CA LYS A 179 -9.64 -29.24 -6.49
C LYS A 179 -8.23 -29.47 -5.98
N VAL A 180 -7.40 -30.15 -6.77
CA VAL A 180 -5.99 -30.44 -6.46
C VAL A 180 -5.12 -29.78 -7.53
N THR A 181 -4.18 -28.94 -7.11
CA THR A 181 -3.27 -28.23 -8.02
C THR A 181 -1.84 -28.68 -7.78
N GLY A 182 -1.14 -29.08 -8.84
CA GLY A 182 0.24 -29.53 -8.76
C GLY A 182 0.89 -29.68 -10.13
N ASN A 183 2.15 -30.07 -10.16
CA ASN A 183 2.85 -30.31 -11.43
C ASN A 183 2.34 -31.60 -12.12
N ASN A 184 1.93 -32.60 -11.33
CA ASN A 184 1.25 -33.80 -11.79
C ASN A 184 0.23 -34.24 -10.72
N PRO A 185 -0.93 -33.56 -10.61
CA PRO A 185 -1.84 -33.79 -9.50
C PRO A 185 -2.55 -35.14 -9.67
N THR A 186 -2.62 -35.91 -8.58
CA THR A 186 -3.39 -37.15 -8.49
C THR A 186 -4.49 -36.99 -7.45
N CYS A 187 -5.60 -37.70 -7.63
CA CYS A 187 -6.70 -37.64 -6.67
C CYS A 187 -6.33 -38.41 -5.39
N PRO A 188 -6.64 -37.87 -4.19
CA PRO A 188 -6.41 -38.56 -2.94
C PRO A 188 -7.16 -39.90 -2.89
N THR A 189 -6.66 -40.86 -2.11
CA THR A 189 -7.22 -42.20 -1.98
C THR A 189 -8.73 -42.16 -1.71
N GLY A 190 -9.51 -42.74 -2.63
CA GLY A 190 -10.97 -42.75 -2.60
C GLY A 190 -11.67 -41.60 -3.34
N TYR A 191 -10.96 -40.74 -4.07
CA TYR A 191 -11.54 -39.76 -5.00
C TYR A 191 -11.19 -40.14 -6.45
N THR A 192 -12.16 -40.05 -7.36
CA THR A 192 -11.96 -40.24 -8.80
C THR A 192 -11.79 -38.91 -9.52
N LYS A 193 -10.95 -38.88 -10.56
CA LYS A 193 -10.73 -37.67 -11.36
C LYS A 193 -11.95 -37.39 -12.23
N LYS A 194 -12.40 -36.13 -12.25
CA LYS A 194 -13.42 -35.62 -13.16
C LYS A 194 -12.77 -34.95 -14.37
#